data_AF-A0A1J8QBD9-F1
#
_entry.id   AF-A0A1J8QBD9-F1
#
_cell.length_a   1.000
_cell.length_b   1.000
_cell.length_c   1.000
_cell.angle_alpha   90.00
_cell.angle_beta   90.00
_cell.angle_gamma   90.00
#
_symmetry.space_group_name_H-M   'P 1'
#
loop_
_entity.id
_entity.type
_entity.pdbx_description
1 polymer ?
#
loop_
_entity_poly.entity_id
_entity_poly.type
_entity_poly.pdbx_seq_one_letter_code
_entity_poly.pdbx_strand_id
1 'polypeptide(L)'
;MATSISTLPTPFLIAAIDDQQLKAYDWLLTIGSEFTYVWSRRWGIIELLYLFSRYLPFVDTPIMLIYHFYLVDPSIEACHTALTAQCVMYIIGVSISEQIFMIRTWAVWKKNNVVGLVLFIGTAAVFITQLYLTAVYASSLTYFQGYNLGGCFIITSSSKVALLSIGIFLFVQFTYLMLVVVKIYPTVRSERGISLLLNVILQDGKSSDSHGRQLLTITGIFFYIMLFVLILVNIIFLSQPGPISTVLTILTRICHSIFASRIILHIRDVDKHGTNDAFTSTAVRSVIFTDVLCQIEMDDQLNDSDSDSERPSLQA
;
A
#
# COMPACT_ATOMS: atom_id res chain seq x y z
N MET A 1 5.89 -41.84 5.88
CA MET A 1 6.10 -42.20 4.46
C MET A 1 5.84 -40.93 3.67
N ALA A 2 6.90 -40.33 3.12
CA ALA A 2 6.85 -39.04 2.46
C ALA A 2 5.95 -39.12 1.22
N THR A 3 4.76 -38.53 1.30
CA THR A 3 3.86 -38.40 0.15
C THR A 3 4.44 -37.33 -0.77
N SER A 4 4.75 -37.80 -1.97
CA SER A 4 5.37 -37.11 -3.09
C SER A 4 4.71 -35.77 -3.43
N ILE A 5 5.58 -34.81 -3.73
CA ILE A 5 5.39 -33.44 -4.24
C ILE A 5 4.51 -33.34 -5.53
N SER A 6 3.93 -34.44 -6.00
CA SER A 6 3.43 -34.60 -7.37
C SER A 6 1.93 -34.40 -7.58
N THR A 7 1.15 -33.98 -6.58
CA THR A 7 -0.30 -33.74 -6.75
C THR A 7 -0.76 -32.40 -6.18
N LEU A 8 0.13 -31.41 -6.14
CA LEU A 8 -0.25 -30.02 -6.05
C LEU A 8 -0.92 -29.61 -7.38
N PRO A 9 -1.90 -28.70 -7.40
CA PRO A 9 -2.19 -27.96 -8.62
C PRO A 9 -0.95 -27.06 -8.86
N THR A 10 0.05 -27.64 -9.51
CA THR A 10 1.35 -27.05 -9.89
C THR A 10 1.30 -25.57 -10.27
N PRO A 11 0.31 -25.04 -11.01
CA PRO A 11 0.26 -23.61 -11.33
C PRO A 11 0.17 -22.68 -10.11
N PHE A 12 -0.54 -23.04 -9.04
CA PHE A 12 -0.74 -22.13 -7.90
C PHE A 12 0.51 -22.01 -7.03
N LEU A 13 1.24 -23.11 -6.83
CA LEU A 13 2.52 -23.07 -6.13
C LEU A 13 3.59 -22.35 -6.92
N ILE A 14 3.64 -22.57 -8.24
CA ILE A 14 4.58 -21.85 -9.11
C ILE A 14 4.31 -20.35 -9.01
N ALA A 15 3.04 -19.91 -9.11
CA ALA A 15 2.68 -18.50 -8.97
C ALA A 15 3.10 -17.92 -7.60
N ALA A 16 2.85 -18.63 -6.50
CA ALA A 16 3.24 -18.15 -5.17
C ALA A 16 4.76 -18.11 -4.95
N ILE A 17 5.51 -19.02 -5.59
CA ILE A 17 6.97 -19.00 -5.59
C ILE A 17 7.49 -17.82 -6.41
N ASP A 18 6.93 -17.57 -7.60
CA ASP A 18 7.31 -16.46 -8.48
C ASP A 18 7.03 -15.11 -7.80
N ASP A 19 5.90 -14.98 -7.12
CA ASP A 19 5.53 -13.82 -6.32
C ASP A 19 6.57 -13.51 -5.22
N GLN A 20 7.07 -14.55 -4.54
CA GLN A 20 8.09 -14.41 -3.51
C GLN A 20 9.46 -14.05 -4.09
N GLN A 21 9.80 -14.62 -5.26
CA GLN A 21 11.02 -14.28 -5.98
C GLN A 21 11.00 -12.81 -6.44
N LEU A 22 9.86 -12.32 -6.93
CA LEU A 22 9.71 -10.93 -7.34
C LEU A 22 9.96 -9.96 -6.17
N LYS A 23 9.40 -10.24 -4.99
CA LYS A 23 9.66 -9.47 -3.77
C LYS A 23 11.12 -9.51 -3.34
N ALA A 24 11.72 -10.70 -3.34
CA ALA A 24 13.11 -10.88 -2.95
C ALA A 24 14.06 -10.15 -3.92
N TYR A 25 13.78 -10.23 -5.22
CA TYR A 25 14.54 -9.52 -6.26
C TYR A 25 14.42 -8.01 -6.08
N ASP A 26 13.21 -7.48 -5.90
CA ASP A 26 12.99 -6.06 -5.62
C ASP A 26 13.73 -5.61 -4.36
N TRP A 27 13.69 -6.45 -3.31
CA TRP A 27 14.36 -6.18 -2.05
C TRP A 27 15.88 -6.11 -2.22
N LEU A 28 16.49 -7.11 -2.88
CA LEU A 28 17.93 -7.16 -3.14
C LEU A 28 18.41 -5.95 -3.96
N LEU A 29 17.63 -5.51 -4.94
CA LEU A 29 17.98 -4.35 -5.77
C LEU A 29 17.94 -3.03 -4.98
N THR A 30 17.09 -2.94 -3.96
CA THR A 30 16.81 -1.67 -3.28
C THR A 30 17.39 -1.58 -1.88
N ILE A 31 17.96 -2.66 -1.33
CA ILE A 31 18.49 -2.72 0.03
C ILE A 31 19.62 -1.72 0.28
N GLY A 32 20.50 -1.50 -0.70
CA GLY A 32 21.60 -0.52 -0.57
C GLY A 32 21.08 0.90 -0.39
N SER A 33 20.08 1.28 -1.19
CA SER A 33 19.36 2.54 -1.05
C SER A 33 18.56 2.58 0.25
N GLU A 34 17.93 1.48 0.66
CA GLU A 34 17.15 1.40 1.89
C GLU A 34 18.00 1.64 3.15
N PHE A 35 19.16 1.01 3.26
CA PHE A 35 20.06 1.20 4.39
C PHE A 35 20.49 2.68 4.51
N THR A 36 20.78 3.29 3.36
CA THR A 36 21.19 4.69 3.28
C THR A 36 20.06 5.65 3.61
N TYR A 37 18.85 5.41 3.10
CA TYR A 37 17.76 6.38 3.12
C TYR A 37 16.74 6.18 4.23
N VAL A 38 16.60 4.95 4.76
CA VAL A 38 15.56 4.58 5.73
C VAL A 38 16.20 4.27 7.09
N TRP A 39 17.18 3.37 7.11
CA TRP A 39 17.75 2.87 8.35
C TRP A 39 18.71 3.86 9.04
N SER A 40 19.40 4.70 8.26
CA SER A 40 20.38 5.66 8.78
C SER A 40 19.77 6.96 9.35
N ARG A 41 18.44 7.12 9.32
CA ARG A 41 17.74 8.37 9.69
C ARG A 41 16.76 8.12 10.85
N ARG A 42 16.39 9.16 11.60
CA ARG A 42 15.33 9.07 12.64
C ARG A 42 14.01 8.67 11.98
N TRP A 43 13.30 7.71 12.59
CA TRP A 43 12.05 7.19 12.07
C TRP A 43 10.89 8.14 12.38
N GLY A 44 10.19 8.60 11.35
CA GLY A 44 8.89 9.28 11.45
C GLY A 44 7.78 8.45 10.79
N ILE A 45 6.58 9.02 10.65
CA ILE A 45 5.41 8.32 10.11
C ILE A 45 5.66 7.76 8.69
N ILE A 46 6.38 8.49 7.84
CA ILE A 46 6.66 8.04 6.45
C ILE A 46 7.60 6.82 6.45
N GLU A 47 8.62 6.82 7.31
CA GLU A 47 9.51 5.68 7.52
C GLU A 47 8.74 4.46 8.06
N LEU A 48 7.83 4.66 9.01
CA LEU A 48 6.99 3.58 9.53
C LEU A 48 6.05 3.02 8.47
N LEU A 49 5.34 3.88 7.74
CA LEU A 49 4.47 3.46 6.63
C LEU A 49 5.25 2.70 5.55
N TYR A 50 6.47 3.14 5.24
CA TYR A 50 7.36 2.46 4.34
C TYR A 50 7.74 1.07 4.85
N LEU A 51 8.22 0.97 6.09
CA LEU A 51 8.63 -0.30 6.69
C LEU A 51 7.44 -1.27 6.73
N PHE A 52 6.28 -0.83 7.19
CA PHE A 52 5.10 -1.69 7.21
C PHE A 52 4.68 -2.10 5.80
N SER A 53 4.57 -1.16 4.85
CA SER A 53 4.19 -1.48 3.46
C SER A 53 5.14 -2.52 2.85
N ARG A 54 6.45 -2.38 3.09
CA ARG A 54 7.51 -3.22 2.51
C ARG A 54 7.65 -4.57 3.20
N TYR A 55 7.53 -4.64 4.52
CA TYR A 55 7.83 -5.85 5.30
C TYR A 55 6.59 -6.71 5.65
N LEU A 56 5.37 -6.13 5.71
CA LEU A 56 4.14 -6.91 5.91
C LEU A 56 3.99 -8.06 4.89
N PRO A 57 4.28 -7.87 3.58
CA PRO A 57 4.19 -8.94 2.60
C PRO A 57 5.15 -10.11 2.79
N PHE A 58 6.20 -9.95 3.59
CA PHE A 58 7.10 -11.06 3.95
C PHE A 58 6.56 -11.90 5.09
N VAL A 59 5.60 -11.38 5.86
CA VAL A 59 4.92 -12.09 6.94
C VAL A 59 3.63 -12.72 6.44
N ASP A 60 2.83 -11.98 5.66
CA ASP A 60 1.53 -12.47 5.18
C ASP A 60 1.67 -13.72 4.28
N THR A 61 2.65 -13.73 3.38
CA THR A 61 2.73 -14.70 2.29
C THR A 61 3.18 -16.08 2.77
N PRO A 62 4.19 -16.23 3.65
CA PRO A 62 4.50 -17.52 4.25
C PRO A 62 3.36 -18.09 5.08
N ILE A 63 2.65 -17.26 5.86
CA ILE A 63 1.46 -17.71 6.60
C ILE A 63 0.43 -18.26 5.62
N MET A 64 0.22 -17.57 4.50
CA MET A 64 -0.71 -18.05 3.47
C MET A 64 -0.31 -19.37 2.87
N LEU A 65 0.96 -19.50 2.49
CA LEU A 65 1.50 -20.71 1.91
C LEU A 65 1.30 -21.89 2.86
N ILE A 66 1.61 -21.70 4.14
CA ILE A 66 1.47 -22.74 5.17
C ILE A 66 0.03 -23.23 5.27
N TYR A 67 -0.94 -22.32 5.42
CA TYR A 67 -2.35 -22.69 5.60
C TYR A 67 -3.03 -23.20 4.32
N HIS A 68 -2.63 -22.72 3.14
CA HIS A 68 -3.22 -23.18 1.87
C HIS A 68 -2.61 -24.48 1.34
N PHE A 69 -1.32 -24.75 1.62
CA PHE A 69 -0.62 -25.84 0.92
C PHE A 69 0.09 -26.85 1.83
N TYR A 70 0.52 -26.46 3.04
CA TYR A 70 1.35 -27.34 3.87
C TYR A 70 0.61 -27.95 5.06
N LEU A 71 -0.48 -27.34 5.50
CA LEU A 71 -1.25 -27.82 6.65
C LEU A 71 -2.06 -29.06 6.25
N VAL A 72 -1.69 -30.22 6.78
CA VAL A 72 -2.39 -31.49 6.57
C VAL A 72 -3.55 -31.59 7.57
N ASP A 73 -4.75 -31.85 7.06
CA ASP A 73 -6.00 -31.98 7.83
C ASP A 73 -6.28 -30.84 8.83
N PRO A 74 -6.29 -29.56 8.39
CA PRO A 74 -6.67 -28.46 9.26
C PRO A 74 -8.14 -28.59 9.71
N SER A 75 -8.43 -28.22 10.96
CA SER A 75 -9.82 -28.08 11.40
C SER A 75 -10.52 -26.97 10.61
N ILE A 76 -11.84 -27.11 10.42
CA ILE A 76 -12.66 -26.10 9.72
C ILE A 76 -12.51 -24.71 10.37
N GLU A 77 -12.43 -24.68 11.70
CA GLU A 77 -12.22 -23.44 12.47
C GLU A 77 -10.84 -22.82 12.23
N ALA A 78 -9.78 -23.62 12.17
CA ALA A 78 -8.44 -23.12 11.83
C ALA A 78 -8.40 -22.55 10.41
N CYS A 79 -9.10 -23.21 9.48
CA CYS A 79 -9.22 -22.77 8.09
C CYS A 79 -9.95 -21.43 7.97
N HIS A 80 -11.09 -21.31 8.66
CA HIS A 80 -11.87 -20.08 8.73
C HIS A 80 -11.05 -18.92 9.31
N THR A 81 -10.34 -19.17 10.42
CA THR A 81 -9.52 -18.16 11.10
C THR A 81 -8.36 -17.71 10.22
N ALA A 82 -7.64 -18.63 9.57
CA ALA A 82 -6.52 -18.30 8.72
C ALA A 82 -6.93 -17.50 7.48
N LEU A 83 -8.02 -17.89 6.81
CA LEU A 83 -8.54 -17.18 5.64
C LEU A 83 -9.11 -15.81 6.01
N THR A 84 -9.81 -15.69 7.14
CA THR A 84 -10.27 -14.39 7.63
C THR A 84 -9.10 -13.49 7.96
N ALA A 85 -8.08 -14.02 8.65
CA ALA A 85 -6.86 -13.29 8.95
C ALA A 85 -6.14 -12.83 7.68
N GLN A 86 -6.10 -13.67 6.63
CA GLN A 86 -5.59 -13.28 5.32
C GLN A 86 -6.30 -12.06 4.76
N CYS A 87 -7.62 -12.10 4.68
CA CYS A 87 -8.38 -11.00 4.10
C CYS A 87 -8.15 -9.71 4.87
N VAL A 88 -8.11 -9.77 6.21
CA VAL A 88 -7.82 -8.61 7.07
C VAL A 88 -6.39 -8.09 6.84
N MET A 89 -5.37 -8.97 6.81
CA MET A 89 -3.99 -8.58 6.53
C MET A 89 -3.82 -7.96 5.15
N TYR A 90 -4.52 -8.50 4.14
CA TYR A 90 -4.56 -7.95 2.79
C TYR A 90 -5.09 -6.51 2.81
N ILE A 91 -6.23 -6.26 3.46
CA ILE A 91 -6.82 -4.92 3.53
C ILE A 91 -5.92 -3.95 4.28
N ILE A 92 -5.45 -4.31 5.47
CA ILE A 92 -4.53 -3.47 6.26
C ILE A 92 -3.31 -3.09 5.41
N GLY A 93 -2.74 -4.09 4.76
CA GLY A 93 -1.57 -3.91 3.93
C GLY A 93 -1.81 -2.98 2.73
N VAL A 94 -2.90 -3.18 1.99
CA VAL A 94 -3.26 -2.31 0.86
C VAL A 94 -3.47 -0.89 1.37
N SER A 95 -4.22 -0.72 2.46
CA SER A 95 -4.47 0.59 3.06
C SER A 95 -3.18 1.32 3.46
N ILE A 96 -2.20 0.63 4.06
CA ILE A 96 -0.89 1.24 4.36
C ILE A 96 -0.20 1.75 3.09
N SER A 97 -0.30 0.99 2.00
CA SER A 97 0.30 1.36 0.71
C SER A 97 -0.47 2.55 0.09
N GLU A 98 -1.79 2.58 0.22
CA GLU A 98 -2.65 3.69 -0.21
C GLU A 98 -2.34 4.99 0.53
N GLN A 99 -2.00 4.94 1.83
CA GLN A 99 -1.58 6.14 2.55
C GLN A 99 -0.35 6.79 1.91
N ILE A 100 0.58 5.99 1.36
CA ILE A 100 1.77 6.50 0.65
C ILE A 100 1.35 7.21 -0.64
N PHE A 101 0.45 6.61 -1.43
CA PHE A 101 -0.10 7.22 -2.64
C PHE A 101 -0.90 8.49 -2.35
N MET A 102 -1.65 8.52 -1.25
CA MET A 102 -2.38 9.67 -0.76
C MET A 102 -1.46 10.82 -0.37
N ILE A 103 -0.45 10.57 0.48
CA ILE A 103 0.54 11.58 0.92
C ILE A 103 1.22 12.19 -0.31
N ARG A 104 1.58 11.35 -1.29
CA ARG A 104 2.18 11.82 -2.54
C ARG A 104 1.23 12.68 -3.37
N THR A 105 -0.02 12.28 -3.51
CA THR A 105 -1.04 13.08 -4.21
C THR A 105 -1.20 14.44 -3.52
N TRP A 106 -1.27 14.47 -2.20
CA TRP A 106 -1.34 15.71 -1.43
C TRP A 106 -0.11 16.62 -1.64
N ALA A 107 1.09 16.02 -1.72
CA ALA A 107 2.33 16.75 -1.98
C ALA A 107 2.34 17.41 -3.39
N VAL A 108 1.83 16.72 -4.42
CA VAL A 108 1.66 17.28 -5.78
C VAL A 108 0.74 18.51 -5.78
N TRP A 109 -0.23 18.54 -4.87
CA TRP A 109 -1.13 19.67 -4.65
C TRP A 109 -0.56 20.77 -3.76
N LYS A 110 0.77 20.85 -3.66
CA LYS A 110 1.50 21.84 -2.85
C LYS A 110 1.02 21.87 -1.39
N LYS A 111 0.60 20.72 -0.86
CA LYS A 111 0.09 20.55 0.51
C LYS A 111 -1.07 21.48 0.86
N ASN A 112 -1.98 21.72 -0.08
CA ASN A 112 -3.22 22.41 0.25
C ASN A 112 -3.97 21.63 1.35
N ASN A 113 -4.17 22.24 2.51
CA ASN A 113 -4.77 21.61 3.68
C ASN A 113 -6.18 21.08 3.40
N VAL A 114 -6.95 21.76 2.54
CA VAL A 114 -8.30 21.31 2.15
C VAL A 114 -8.22 20.00 1.37
N VAL A 115 -7.32 19.92 0.39
CA VAL A 115 -7.13 18.70 -0.41
C VAL A 115 -6.61 17.56 0.46
N GLY A 116 -5.65 17.84 1.35
CA GLY A 116 -5.14 16.84 2.29
C GLY A 116 -6.21 16.30 3.22
N LEU A 117 -7.01 17.18 3.82
CA LEU A 117 -8.11 16.81 4.70
C LEU A 117 -9.16 15.96 3.98
N VAL A 118 -9.58 16.37 2.77
CA VAL A 118 -10.54 15.61 1.97
C VAL A 118 -10.00 14.22 1.62
N LEU A 119 -8.74 14.12 1.19
CA LEU A 119 -8.11 12.84 0.88
C LEU A 119 -7.97 11.95 2.12
N PHE A 120 -7.62 12.53 3.27
CA PHE A 120 -7.49 11.79 4.52
C PHE A 120 -8.84 11.26 5.03
N ILE A 121 -9.88 12.10 5.06
CA ILE A 121 -11.24 11.68 5.45
C ILE A 121 -11.76 10.63 4.47
N GLY A 122 -11.57 10.83 3.17
CA GLY A 122 -11.99 9.88 2.15
C GLY A 122 -11.31 8.51 2.29
N THR A 123 -10.00 8.49 2.51
CA THR A 123 -9.25 7.24 2.72
C THR A 123 -9.63 6.53 4.01
N ALA A 124 -9.85 7.27 5.10
CA ALA A 124 -10.33 6.70 6.35
C ALA A 124 -11.73 6.07 6.19
N ALA A 125 -12.65 6.76 5.51
CA ALA A 125 -13.99 6.24 5.22
C ALA A 125 -13.93 4.97 4.35
N VAL A 126 -13.07 4.96 3.33
CA VAL A 126 -12.84 3.78 2.49
C VAL A 126 -12.28 2.63 3.31
N PHE A 127 -11.28 2.87 4.18
CA PHE A 127 -10.70 1.84 5.02
C PHE A 127 -11.75 1.17 5.91
N ILE A 128 -12.58 1.96 6.60
CA ILE A 128 -13.68 1.45 7.44
C ILE A 128 -14.67 0.64 6.60
N THR A 129 -15.05 1.15 5.43
CA THR A 129 -15.94 0.46 4.50
C THR A 129 -15.35 -0.89 4.06
N GLN A 130 -14.05 -0.93 3.76
CA GLN A 130 -13.38 -2.16 3.34
C GLN A 130 -13.26 -3.18 4.47
N LEU A 131 -13.03 -2.74 5.71
CA LEU A 131 -13.08 -3.65 6.87
C LEU A 131 -14.46 -4.28 7.02
N TYR A 132 -15.53 -3.48 6.89
CA TYR A 132 -16.90 -3.98 6.93
C TYR A 132 -17.19 -4.97 5.80
N LEU A 133 -16.88 -4.59 4.55
CA LEU A 133 -17.08 -5.47 3.39
C LEU A 133 -16.28 -6.77 3.50
N THR A 134 -15.09 -6.70 4.10
CA THR A 134 -14.24 -7.88 4.35
C THR A 134 -14.82 -8.78 5.42
N ALA A 135 -15.37 -8.22 6.50
CA ALA A 135 -16.07 -9.02 7.51
C ALA A 135 -17.30 -9.74 6.92
N VAL A 136 -18.09 -9.02 6.10
CA VAL A 136 -19.22 -9.61 5.37
C VAL A 136 -18.73 -10.68 4.40
N TYR A 137 -17.67 -10.40 3.63
CA TYR A 137 -17.09 -11.36 2.70
C TYR A 137 -16.62 -12.63 3.42
N ALA A 138 -15.85 -12.48 4.50
CA ALA A 138 -15.34 -13.57 5.32
C ALA A 138 -16.46 -14.44 5.89
N SER A 139 -17.56 -13.82 6.36
CA SER A 139 -18.75 -14.55 6.84
C SER A 139 -19.49 -15.32 5.74
N SER A 140 -19.33 -14.91 4.47
CA SER A 140 -19.97 -15.54 3.31
C SER A 140 -19.17 -16.66 2.67
N LEU A 141 -17.93 -16.88 3.14
CA LEU A 141 -17.04 -17.89 2.59
C LEU A 141 -17.53 -19.30 2.98
N THR A 142 -17.65 -20.17 1.99
CA THR A 142 -17.80 -21.61 2.20
C THR A 142 -16.50 -22.33 1.83
N TYR A 143 -16.11 -23.28 2.68
CA TYR A 143 -14.79 -23.89 2.67
C TYR A 143 -14.89 -25.40 2.45
N PHE A 144 -13.94 -25.97 1.72
CA PHE A 144 -13.74 -27.42 1.68
C PHE A 144 -12.41 -27.77 2.32
N GLN A 145 -12.43 -28.81 3.15
CA GLN A 145 -11.19 -29.51 3.56
C GLN A 145 -10.84 -30.49 2.44
N GLY A 146 -9.69 -30.29 1.79
CA GLY A 146 -9.19 -31.25 0.82
C GLY A 146 -8.78 -32.55 1.50
N TYR A 147 -9.72 -33.49 1.68
CA TYR A 147 -9.41 -34.84 2.18
C TYR A 147 -8.32 -35.45 1.28
N ASN A 148 -7.19 -35.84 1.89
CA ASN A 148 -5.95 -36.34 1.25
C ASN A 148 -5.13 -35.35 0.40
N LEU A 149 -5.58 -34.10 0.17
CA LEU A 149 -4.79 -33.08 -0.53
C LEU A 149 -4.11 -32.07 0.41
N GLY A 150 -4.60 -31.91 1.64
CA GLY A 150 -4.11 -30.90 2.58
C GLY A 150 -4.49 -29.48 2.15
N GLY A 151 -4.57 -28.55 3.11
CA GLY A 151 -4.82 -27.13 2.85
C GLY A 151 -6.28 -26.67 2.83
N CYS A 152 -6.42 -25.37 2.69
CA CYS A 152 -7.67 -24.61 2.78
C CYS A 152 -8.05 -23.98 1.45
N PHE A 153 -9.21 -24.36 0.90
CA PHE A 153 -9.68 -23.82 -0.39
C PHE A 153 -11.08 -23.20 -0.28
N ILE A 154 -11.24 -22.06 -0.95
CA ILE A 154 -12.51 -21.32 -1.04
C ILE A 154 -13.38 -21.97 -2.14
N ILE A 155 -14.58 -22.43 -1.82
CA ILE A 155 -15.52 -23.03 -2.79
C ILE A 155 -16.49 -21.97 -3.33
N THR A 156 -17.08 -21.20 -2.43
CA THR A 156 -18.07 -20.19 -2.79
C THR A 156 -17.85 -18.96 -1.94
N SER A 157 -17.97 -17.80 -2.57
CA SER A 157 -17.91 -16.51 -1.91
C SER A 157 -18.95 -15.60 -2.52
N SER A 158 -19.36 -14.57 -1.79
CA SER A 158 -20.21 -13.52 -2.37
C SER A 158 -19.40 -12.71 -3.38
N SER A 159 -19.40 -13.16 -4.64
CA SER A 159 -18.69 -12.50 -5.75
C SER A 159 -19.10 -11.03 -5.89
N LYS A 160 -20.34 -10.69 -5.54
CA LYS A 160 -20.84 -9.30 -5.52
C LYS A 160 -20.14 -8.43 -4.47
N VAL A 161 -19.89 -8.94 -3.27
CA VAL A 161 -19.19 -8.20 -2.21
C VAL A 161 -17.73 -7.98 -2.58
N ALA A 162 -17.07 -9.01 -3.13
CA ALA A 162 -15.70 -8.88 -3.64
C ALA A 162 -15.61 -7.88 -4.80
N LEU A 163 -16.53 -7.94 -5.77
CA LEU A 163 -16.59 -6.99 -6.89
C LEU A 163 -16.82 -5.55 -6.40
N LEU A 164 -17.70 -5.36 -5.41
CA LEU A 164 -17.91 -4.05 -4.80
C LEU A 164 -16.64 -3.53 -4.12
N SER A 165 -15.96 -4.38 -3.34
CA SER A 165 -14.71 -4.03 -2.66
C SER A 165 -13.60 -3.62 -3.65
N ILE A 166 -13.38 -4.41 -4.70
CA ILE A 166 -12.39 -4.08 -5.74
C ILE A 166 -12.81 -2.83 -6.53
N GLY A 167 -14.10 -2.66 -6.80
CA GLY A 167 -14.64 -1.47 -7.46
C GLY A 167 -14.37 -0.18 -6.68
N ILE A 168 -14.49 -0.22 -5.34
CA ILE A 168 -14.14 0.91 -4.47
C ILE A 168 -12.64 1.23 -4.58
N PHE A 169 -11.76 0.22 -4.53
CA PHE A 169 -10.33 0.44 -4.72
C PHE A 169 -10.00 1.02 -6.11
N LEU A 170 -10.67 0.53 -7.16
CA LEU A 170 -10.50 1.08 -8.50
C LEU A 170 -10.87 2.57 -8.55
N PHE A 171 -11.99 2.95 -7.93
CA PHE A 171 -12.44 4.34 -7.88
C PHE A 171 -11.44 5.25 -7.13
N VAL A 172 -10.91 4.78 -6.00
CA VAL A 172 -9.86 5.49 -5.26
C VAL A 172 -8.61 5.67 -6.11
N GLN A 173 -8.13 4.60 -6.74
CA GLN A 173 -6.94 4.64 -7.59
C GLN A 173 -7.13 5.57 -8.80
N PHE A 174 -8.32 5.54 -9.42
CA PHE A 174 -8.69 6.46 -10.48
C PHE A 174 -8.67 7.92 -10.00
N THR A 175 -9.18 8.18 -8.80
CA THR A 175 -9.18 9.51 -8.19
C THR A 175 -7.75 10.04 -8.00
N TYR A 176 -6.83 9.23 -7.48
CA TYR A 176 -5.42 9.63 -7.36
C TYR A 176 -4.78 9.90 -8.71
N LEU A 177 -4.97 8.99 -9.68
CA LEU A 177 -4.44 9.16 -11.03
C LEU A 177 -4.93 10.48 -11.65
N MET A 178 -6.23 10.77 -11.55
CA MET A 178 -6.81 11.99 -12.10
C MET A 178 -6.32 13.26 -11.38
N LEU A 179 -6.23 13.26 -10.04
CA LEU A 179 -5.70 14.39 -9.28
C LEU A 179 -4.26 14.72 -9.65
N VAL A 180 -3.45 13.69 -9.89
CA VAL A 180 -2.05 13.83 -10.33
C VAL A 180 -2.00 14.36 -11.76
N VAL A 181 -2.74 13.75 -12.70
CA VAL A 181 -2.77 14.15 -14.12
C VAL A 181 -3.28 15.59 -14.29
N VAL A 182 -4.38 15.97 -13.63
CA VAL A 182 -4.95 17.33 -13.70
C VAL A 182 -3.93 18.38 -13.25
N LYS A 183 -3.12 18.07 -12.24
CA LYS A 183 -2.13 19.02 -11.74
C LYS A 183 -0.90 19.13 -12.64
N ILE A 184 -0.53 18.05 -13.32
CA ILE A 184 0.68 17.97 -14.14
C ILE A 184 0.43 18.42 -15.58
N TYR A 185 -0.77 18.17 -16.12
CA TYR A 185 -1.14 18.47 -17.50
C TYR A 185 -0.89 19.94 -17.93
N PRO A 186 -1.24 20.97 -17.14
CA PRO A 186 -0.95 22.37 -17.50
C PRO A 186 0.55 22.66 -17.60
N THR A 187 1.34 22.03 -16.72
CA THR A 187 2.81 22.20 -16.68
C THR A 187 3.45 21.61 -17.95
N VAL A 188 3.02 20.41 -18.35
CA VAL A 188 3.50 19.73 -19.57
C VAL A 188 2.97 20.40 -20.85
N ARG A 189 1.80 21.03 -20.80
CA ARG A 189 1.24 21.74 -21.96
C ARG A 189 1.90 23.12 -22.17
N SER A 190 2.31 23.78 -21.09
CA SER A 190 2.95 25.09 -21.14
C SER A 190 4.40 25.02 -21.63
N GLU A 191 5.11 23.95 -21.31
CA GLU A 191 6.45 23.65 -21.86
C GLU A 191 6.29 22.81 -23.12
N ARG A 192 6.59 23.38 -24.30
CA ARG A 192 6.35 22.74 -25.61
C ARG A 192 6.86 21.29 -25.71
N GLY A 193 5.93 20.34 -25.59
CA GLY A 193 5.84 19.17 -26.47
C GLY A 193 6.64 17.93 -26.10
N ILE A 194 6.06 16.81 -26.50
CA ILE A 194 6.50 15.41 -26.45
C ILE A 194 7.99 15.18 -26.87
N SER A 195 8.63 16.14 -27.53
CA SER A 195 10.08 16.16 -27.82
C SER A 195 10.97 16.12 -26.56
N LEU A 196 10.47 16.59 -25.41
CA LEU A 196 11.17 16.47 -24.13
C LEU A 196 11.00 15.07 -23.52
N LEU A 197 9.82 14.46 -23.67
CA LEU A 197 9.54 13.08 -23.23
C LEU A 197 10.42 12.05 -23.96
N LEU A 198 10.62 12.23 -25.28
CA LEU A 198 11.46 11.35 -26.08
C LEU A 198 12.95 11.53 -25.77
N ASN A 199 13.40 12.78 -25.56
CA ASN A 199 14.80 13.06 -25.20
C ASN A 199 15.14 12.62 -23.76
N VAL A 200 14.20 12.62 -22.82
CA VAL A 200 14.44 12.19 -21.43
C VAL A 200 14.57 10.68 -21.29
N ILE A 201 13.86 9.89 -22.11
CA ILE A 201 14.04 8.43 -22.17
C ILE A 201 15.35 8.06 -22.86
N LEU A 202 15.82 8.88 -23.81
CA LEU A 202 17.01 8.60 -24.62
C LEU A 202 18.31 9.25 -24.10
N GLN A 203 18.25 10.18 -23.14
CA GLN A 203 19.40 10.98 -22.73
C GLN A 203 19.67 10.88 -21.22
N ASP A 204 20.00 9.67 -20.79
CA ASP A 204 20.59 9.37 -19.48
C ASP A 204 22.01 9.96 -19.41
N GLY A 205 22.15 11.21 -18.91
CA GLY A 205 23.48 11.65 -18.49
C GLY A 205 23.79 13.14 -18.32
N LYS A 206 22.86 14.09 -18.50
CA LYS A 206 23.19 15.51 -18.23
C LYS A 206 22.24 16.19 -17.25
N SER A 207 22.74 16.31 -16.02
CA SER A 207 22.15 17.02 -14.88
C SER A 207 21.86 18.48 -15.20
N SER A 208 20.58 18.82 -15.32
CA SER A 208 20.07 20.17 -15.16
C SER A 208 18.95 20.13 -14.11
N ASP A 209 19.02 21.02 -13.13
CA ASP A 209 18.28 21.06 -11.86
C ASP A 209 16.74 21.09 -12.00
N SER A 210 16.23 21.37 -13.21
CA SER A 210 14.80 21.28 -13.57
C SER A 210 14.35 19.89 -14.05
N HIS A 211 15.27 19.05 -14.55
CA HIS A 211 14.97 17.76 -15.14
C HIS A 211 14.68 16.67 -14.09
N GLY A 212 15.30 16.75 -12.91
CA GLY A 212 15.07 15.78 -11.81
C GLY A 212 13.63 15.79 -11.29
N ARG A 213 13.03 16.97 -11.13
CA ARG A 213 11.62 17.12 -10.68
C ARG A 213 10.62 16.59 -11.71
N GLN A 214 10.92 16.73 -12.99
CA GLN A 214 10.06 16.26 -14.10
C GLN A 214 10.15 14.74 -14.25
N LEU A 215 11.36 14.16 -14.16
CA LEU A 215 11.59 12.72 -14.18
C LEU A 215 10.92 12.01 -12.99
N LEU A 216 10.98 12.60 -11.78
CA LEU A 216 10.29 12.10 -10.58
C LEU A 216 8.76 12.05 -10.75
N THR A 217 8.22 13.08 -11.40
CA THR A 217 6.79 13.21 -11.64
C THR A 217 6.30 12.17 -12.66
N ILE A 218 7.04 11.97 -13.75
CA ILE A 218 6.71 11.00 -14.81
C ILE A 218 6.85 9.56 -14.31
N THR A 219 7.99 9.22 -13.69
CA THR A 219 8.26 7.86 -13.17
C THR A 219 7.18 7.43 -12.21
N GLY A 220 6.71 8.35 -11.38
CA GLY A 220 5.68 7.97 -10.44
C GLY A 220 4.24 8.07 -10.95
N ILE A 221 3.92 8.75 -12.06
CA ILE A 221 2.63 8.59 -12.78
C ILE A 221 2.51 7.16 -13.31
N PHE A 222 3.60 6.63 -13.85
CA PHE A 222 3.65 5.27 -14.39
C PHE A 222 3.17 4.23 -13.36
N PHE A 223 3.59 4.34 -12.09
CA PHE A 223 3.12 3.47 -11.02
C PHE A 223 1.60 3.57 -10.76
N TYR A 224 1.01 4.78 -10.82
CA TYR A 224 -0.44 4.92 -10.69
C TYR A 224 -1.19 4.23 -11.84
N ILE A 225 -0.69 4.36 -13.07
CA ILE A 225 -1.27 3.73 -14.26
C ILE A 225 -1.16 2.20 -14.16
N MET A 226 0.01 1.68 -13.80
CA MET A 226 0.23 0.24 -13.63
C MET A 226 -0.72 -0.37 -12.60
N LEU A 227 -0.91 0.29 -11.45
CA LEU A 227 -1.88 -0.14 -10.44
C LEU A 227 -3.31 -0.09 -10.94
N PHE A 228 -3.70 1.00 -11.60
CA PHE A 228 -5.04 1.13 -12.16
C PHE A 228 -5.36 0.00 -13.15
N VAL A 229 -4.43 -0.29 -14.08
CA VAL A 229 -4.56 -1.39 -15.04
C VAL A 229 -4.63 -2.74 -14.30
N LEU A 230 -3.76 -2.96 -13.32
CA LEU A 230 -3.75 -4.22 -12.57
C LEU A 230 -5.06 -4.46 -11.82
N ILE A 231 -5.62 -3.44 -11.18
CA ILE A 231 -6.94 -3.51 -10.52
C ILE A 231 -8.06 -3.77 -11.55
N LEU A 232 -8.04 -3.12 -12.72
CA LEU A 232 -9.00 -3.40 -13.79
C LEU A 232 -8.94 -4.87 -14.24
N VAL A 233 -7.75 -5.42 -14.42
CA VAL A 233 -7.59 -6.82 -14.82
C VAL A 233 -8.12 -7.74 -13.72
N ASN A 234 -7.94 -7.43 -12.43
CA ASN A 234 -8.55 -8.23 -11.34
C ASN A 234 -10.07 -8.30 -11.44
N ILE A 235 -10.75 -7.21 -11.82
CA ILE A 235 -12.21 -7.22 -11.96
C ILE A 235 -12.64 -8.21 -13.05
N ILE A 236 -11.89 -8.25 -14.16
CA ILE A 236 -12.14 -9.19 -15.26
C ILE A 236 -11.96 -10.64 -14.77
N PHE A 237 -10.88 -10.91 -14.03
CA PHE A 237 -10.59 -12.23 -13.47
C PHE A 237 -11.61 -12.65 -12.42
N LEU A 238 -12.04 -11.74 -11.55
CA LEU A 238 -13.05 -12.00 -10.52
C LEU A 238 -14.43 -12.30 -11.12
N SER A 239 -14.68 -11.85 -12.35
CA SER A 239 -15.91 -12.16 -13.09
C SER A 239 -15.90 -13.57 -13.68
N GLN A 240 -14.76 -14.26 -13.69
CA GLN A 240 -14.65 -15.64 -14.18
C GLN A 240 -14.94 -16.65 -13.06
N PRO A 241 -15.66 -17.74 -13.36
CA PRO A 241 -15.89 -18.81 -12.38
C PRO A 241 -14.61 -19.60 -12.09
N GLY A 242 -14.43 -20.00 -10.83
CA GLY A 242 -13.38 -20.93 -10.41
C GLY A 242 -12.20 -20.28 -9.66
N PRO A 243 -11.13 -21.06 -9.40
CA PRO A 243 -10.04 -20.69 -8.50
C PRO A 243 -9.08 -19.63 -9.09
N ILE A 244 -9.20 -19.34 -10.38
CA ILE A 244 -8.39 -18.32 -11.07
C ILE A 244 -8.80 -16.89 -10.66
N SER A 245 -10.01 -16.73 -10.11
CA SER A 245 -10.62 -15.44 -9.76
C SER A 245 -9.86 -14.65 -8.69
N THR A 246 -9.08 -15.31 -7.82
CA THR A 246 -8.37 -14.68 -6.70
C THR A 246 -6.85 -14.63 -6.85
N VAL A 247 -6.29 -15.28 -7.88
CA VAL A 247 -4.83 -15.36 -8.10
C VAL A 247 -4.23 -13.98 -8.30
N LEU A 248 -4.87 -13.15 -9.14
CA LEU A 248 -4.33 -11.84 -9.51
C LEU A 248 -4.45 -10.83 -8.36
N THR A 249 -5.35 -11.06 -7.39
CA THR A 249 -5.48 -10.24 -6.18
C THR A 249 -4.19 -10.28 -5.35
N ILE A 250 -3.51 -11.44 -5.28
CA ILE A 250 -2.22 -11.58 -4.58
C ILE A 250 -1.17 -10.73 -5.29
N LEU A 251 -1.01 -10.89 -6.60
CA LEU A 251 -0.08 -10.07 -7.39
C LEU A 251 -0.34 -8.57 -7.19
N THR A 252 -1.61 -8.18 -7.07
CA THR A 252 -2.02 -6.79 -6.85
C THR A 252 -1.61 -6.25 -5.49
N ARG A 253 -1.65 -7.09 -4.44
CA ARG A 253 -1.11 -6.75 -3.13
C ARG A 253 0.39 -6.47 -3.20
N ILE A 254 1.10 -7.33 -3.91
CA ILE A 254 2.56 -7.28 -4.04
C ILE A 254 2.98 -6.04 -4.81
N CYS A 255 2.36 -5.80 -5.97
CA CYS A 255 2.60 -4.62 -6.78
C CYS A 255 2.29 -3.32 -6.01
N HIS A 256 1.22 -3.27 -5.21
CA HIS A 256 0.94 -2.11 -4.34
C HIS A 256 2.10 -1.80 -3.39
N SER A 257 2.63 -2.82 -2.71
CA SER A 257 3.75 -2.68 -1.78
C SER A 257 5.04 -2.26 -2.50
N ILE A 258 5.38 -2.92 -3.61
CA ILE A 258 6.59 -2.63 -4.39
C ILE A 258 6.54 -1.20 -4.93
N PHE A 259 5.42 -0.80 -5.54
CA PHE A 259 5.31 0.53 -6.11
C PHE A 259 5.31 1.62 -5.04
N ALA A 260 4.62 1.42 -3.91
CA ALA A 260 4.68 2.35 -2.78
C ALA A 260 6.11 2.50 -2.25
N SER A 261 6.84 1.39 -2.12
CA SER A 261 8.24 1.37 -1.67
C SER A 261 9.18 2.08 -2.65
N ARG A 262 9.07 1.78 -3.95
CA ARG A 262 9.89 2.41 -5.01
C ARG A 262 9.63 3.90 -5.13
N ILE A 263 8.38 4.33 -4.97
CA ILE A 263 8.03 5.75 -4.95
C ILE A 263 8.80 6.48 -3.85
N ILE A 264 8.79 5.96 -2.61
CA ILE A 264 9.47 6.61 -1.48
C ILE A 264 10.98 6.63 -1.70
N LEU A 265 11.57 5.52 -2.14
CA LEU A 265 13.01 5.46 -2.41
C LEU A 265 13.44 6.42 -3.51
N HIS A 266 12.70 6.47 -4.62
CA HIS A 266 13.01 7.38 -5.72
C HIS A 266 12.88 8.86 -5.30
N ILE A 267 11.94 9.20 -4.41
CA ILE A 267 11.85 10.55 -3.85
C ILE A 267 13.11 10.89 -3.04
N ARG A 268 13.59 9.96 -2.21
CA ARG A 268 14.76 10.18 -1.34
C ARG A 268 16.10 10.20 -2.09
N ASP A 269 16.21 9.43 -3.16
CA ASP A 269 17.39 9.41 -4.00
C ASP A 269 17.61 10.76 -4.70
N VAL A 270 16.51 11.38 -5.17
CA VAL A 270 16.51 12.73 -5.75
C VAL A 270 16.92 13.79 -4.70
N ASP A 271 16.43 13.68 -3.46
CA ASP A 271 16.77 14.60 -2.35
C ASP A 271 18.27 14.61 -2.02
N LYS A 272 19.00 13.51 -2.26
CA LYS A 272 20.44 13.40 -1.97
C LYS A 272 21.34 13.98 -3.05
N HIS A 273 20.93 13.89 -4.32
CA HIS A 273 21.80 14.21 -5.47
C HIS A 273 21.72 15.65 -5.98
N GLY A 274 20.75 16.45 -5.53
CA GLY A 274 20.65 17.85 -5.93
C GLY A 274 19.66 18.61 -5.05
N THR A 275 20.11 19.76 -4.57
CA THR A 275 19.37 20.86 -3.92
C THR A 275 18.74 20.60 -2.56
N ASN A 276 18.85 21.60 -1.68
CA ASN A 276 17.99 21.79 -0.52
C ASN A 276 16.53 21.91 -0.97
N ASP A 277 15.91 20.82 -1.40
CA ASP A 277 14.54 20.81 -1.84
C ASP A 277 13.63 20.86 -0.62
N ALA A 278 12.85 21.93 -0.55
CA ALA A 278 11.79 22.16 0.43
C ALA A 278 10.72 21.04 0.45
N PHE A 279 10.78 20.06 -0.44
CA PHE A 279 9.84 18.95 -0.58
C PHE A 279 9.95 17.94 0.57
N THR A 280 11.17 17.53 0.92
CA THR A 280 11.44 16.46 1.90
C THR A 280 11.69 17.04 3.29
N SER A 281 12.45 18.14 3.38
CA SER A 281 12.63 18.92 4.63
C SER A 281 11.29 19.33 5.24
N THR A 282 10.32 19.74 4.42
CA THR A 282 8.99 20.21 4.90
C THR A 282 8.01 19.06 5.12
N ALA A 283 8.11 17.93 4.41
CA ALA A 283 7.24 16.76 4.66
C ALA A 283 7.65 16.02 5.94
N VAL A 284 8.96 15.90 6.18
CA VAL A 284 9.52 15.41 7.44
C VAL A 284 9.27 16.41 8.58
N ARG A 285 9.42 17.74 8.36
CA ARG A 285 9.05 18.74 9.38
C ARG A 285 7.56 18.74 9.73
N SER A 286 6.64 18.57 8.77
CA SER A 286 5.20 18.69 9.05
C SER A 286 4.64 17.47 9.79
N VAL A 287 5.19 16.28 9.57
CA VAL A 287 4.84 15.08 10.34
C VAL A 287 5.34 15.22 11.78
N ILE A 288 6.59 15.65 11.95
CA ILE A 288 7.16 15.95 13.28
C ILE A 288 6.37 17.08 13.98
N PHE A 289 5.89 18.09 13.25
CA PHE A 289 5.10 19.17 13.84
C PHE A 289 3.70 18.72 14.28
N THR A 290 3.14 17.69 13.62
CA THR A 290 1.86 17.10 14.03
C THR A 290 2.03 16.26 15.30
N ASP A 291 3.14 15.51 15.41
CA ASP A 291 3.51 14.81 16.65
C ASP A 291 3.82 15.78 17.80
N VAL A 292 4.46 16.92 17.52
CA VAL A 292 4.72 17.98 18.52
C VAL A 292 3.43 18.71 18.93
N LEU A 293 2.52 19.01 18.00
CA LEU A 293 1.21 19.57 18.34
C LEU A 293 0.37 18.58 19.16
N CYS A 294 0.43 17.29 18.83
CA CYS A 294 -0.27 16.26 19.60
C CYS A 294 0.33 16.07 21.01
N GLN A 295 1.66 16.24 21.16
CA GLN A 295 2.32 16.27 22.47
C GLN A 295 1.97 17.53 23.28
N ILE A 296 1.95 18.71 22.66
CA ILE A 296 1.56 19.98 23.32
C ILE A 296 0.10 19.93 23.78
N GLU A 297 -0.80 19.38 22.97
CA GLU A 297 -2.22 19.25 23.31
C GLU A 297 -2.47 18.18 24.39
N MET A 298 -1.59 17.20 24.55
CA MET A 298 -1.61 16.26 25.67
C MET A 298 -1.05 16.86 26.97
N ASP A 299 -0.01 17.70 26.89
CA ASP A 299 0.56 18.39 28.06
C ASP A 299 -0.37 19.48 28.61
N ASP A 300 -1.10 20.21 27.75
CA ASP A 300 -2.11 21.18 28.20
C ASP A 300 -3.31 20.49 28.88
N GLN A 301 -3.73 19.31 28.39
CA GLN A 301 -4.79 18.52 29.04
C GLN A 301 -4.34 17.93 30.39
N LEU A 302 -3.06 17.59 30.54
CA LEU A 302 -2.50 17.14 31.82
C LEU A 302 -2.41 18.30 32.83
N ASN A 303 -1.95 19.48 32.41
CA ASN A 303 -1.85 20.66 33.28
C ASN A 303 -3.23 21.20 33.70
N ASP A 304 -4.24 21.17 32.83
CA ASP A 304 -5.61 21.55 33.21
C ASP A 304 -6.20 20.57 34.23
N SER A 305 -5.88 19.27 34.12
CA SER A 305 -6.35 18.26 35.08
C SER A 305 -5.69 18.35 36.47
N ASP A 306 -4.43 18.77 36.56
CA ASP A 306 -3.76 19.06 37.83
C ASP A 306 -4.26 20.37 38.46
N SER A 307 -4.62 21.37 37.63
CA SER A 307 -5.12 22.67 38.11
C SER A 307 -6.52 22.61 38.77
N ASP A 308 -7.34 21.62 38.41
CA ASP A 308 -8.64 21.38 39.04
C ASP A 308 -8.55 20.50 40.31
N SER A 309 -7.42 19.82 40.55
CA SER A 309 -7.18 19.06 41.79
C SER A 309 -6.70 19.92 42.96
N GLU A 310 -6.24 21.16 42.73
CA GLU A 310 -5.63 22.02 43.76
C GLU A 310 -6.55 23.11 44.33
N ARG A 311 -7.85 23.12 44.01
CA ARG A 311 -8.77 24.14 44.55
C ARG A 311 -9.19 23.79 46.00
N PRO A 312 -8.74 24.50 47.05
CA PRO A 312 -9.14 24.19 48.42
C PRO A 312 -10.59 24.63 48.63
N SER A 313 -11.41 23.74 49.16
CA SER A 313 -12.77 24.02 49.62
C SER A 313 -12.76 25.04 50.76
N LEU A 314 -12.93 26.31 50.41
CA LEU A 314 -13.34 27.37 51.34
C LEU A 314 -14.84 27.62 51.13
N GLN A 315 -15.66 26.88 51.89
CA GLN A 315 -17.07 27.17 52.13
C GLN A 315 -17.22 27.78 53.52
N ALA A 316 -17.93 28.92 53.53
CA ALA A 316 -18.83 29.48 54.55
C ALA A 316 -18.33 29.66 56.00
#